data_AF-A0A1Q8LI91-F1
#
_entry.id   AF-A0A1Q8LI91-F1
#
_cell.length_a   1.000
_cell.length_b   1.000
_cell.length_c   1.000
_cell.angle_alpha   90.00
_cell.angle_beta   90.00
_cell.angle_gamma   90.00
#
_symmetry.space_group_name_H-M   'P 1'
#
loop_
_entity.id
_entity.type
_entity.pdbx_description
1 polymer ?
#
loop_
_entity_poly.entity_id
_entity_poly.type
_entity_poly.pdbx_seq_one_letter_code
_entity_poly.pdbx_strand_id
1 'polypeptide(L)'
;MVAWGYRLSPAVKSTVVGPVTERGLQWWQNGAKRPSNSSHVESADYIFHGSMNPVFVNDVLDYQDLFTYRHNLGGGGTAKLVFAGSLRLTY
;
A
#
# COMPACT_ATOMS: atom_id res chain seq x y z
N MET A 1 9.17 -15.57 0.05
CA MET A 1 8.36 -14.45 0.61
C MET A 1 8.99 -13.15 0.18
N VAL A 2 8.17 -12.16 -0.19
CA VAL A 2 8.59 -10.77 -0.33
C VAL A 2 7.86 -9.94 0.72
N ALA A 3 8.59 -9.33 1.64
CA ALA A 3 8.03 -8.35 2.57
C ALA A 3 7.95 -6.98 1.89
N TRP A 4 6.93 -6.21 2.24
CA TRP A 4 6.75 -4.85 1.74
C TRP A 4 6.40 -3.90 2.88
N GLY A 5 6.71 -2.62 2.69
CA GLY A 5 6.35 -1.57 3.62
C GLY A 5 6.13 -0.25 2.90
N TYR A 6 5.17 0.55 3.38
CA TYR A 6 4.86 1.86 2.86
C TYR A 6 4.69 2.87 4.00
N ARG A 7 5.39 4.00 3.88
CA ARG A 7 5.30 5.12 4.82
C ARG A 7 4.93 6.38 4.03
N LEU A 8 3.95 7.13 4.53
CA LEU A 8 3.61 8.44 3.99
C LEU A 8 4.80 9.41 4.13
N SER A 9 5.09 10.15 3.06
CA SER A 9 6.12 11.19 3.11
C SER A 9 5.74 12.28 4.11
N PRO A 10 6.71 12.99 4.70
CA PRO A 10 6.41 14.10 5.62
C PRO A 10 5.42 15.13 5.05
N ALA A 11 5.55 15.45 3.76
CA ALA A 11 4.67 16.39 3.07
C ALA A 11 3.22 15.90 2.92
N VAL A 12 3.01 14.59 2.71
CA VAL A 12 1.65 14.04 2.69
C VAL A 12 1.09 14.00 4.11
N LYS A 13 1.88 13.52 5.09
CA LYS A 13 1.48 13.44 6.50
C LYS A 13 1.02 14.77 7.06
N SER A 14 1.69 15.88 6.73
CA SER A 14 1.31 17.21 7.22
C SER A 14 -0.08 17.68 6.76
N THR A 15 -0.66 17.01 5.76
CA THR A 15 -2.00 17.32 5.27
C THR A 15 -3.09 16.43 5.86
N VAL A 16 -2.73 15.28 6.46
CA VAL A 16 -3.66 14.27 6.95
C VAL A 16 -4.40 14.77 8.20
N VAL A 17 -5.69 14.51 8.26
CA VAL A 17 -6.56 14.75 9.41
C VAL A 17 -7.16 13.41 9.83
N GLY A 18 -6.82 12.95 11.03
CA GLY A 18 -7.32 11.68 11.56
C GLY A 18 -6.61 10.44 10.98
N PRO A 19 -7.23 9.25 11.07
CA PRO A 19 -6.62 8.00 10.64
C PRO A 19 -6.56 7.86 9.11
N VAL A 20 -5.67 6.97 8.68
CA VAL A 20 -5.49 6.54 7.30
C VAL A 20 -6.00 5.10 7.18
N THR A 21 -6.95 4.88 6.27
CA THR A 21 -7.49 3.55 5.96
C THR A 21 -6.75 2.96 4.77
N GLU A 22 -6.05 1.85 4.99
CA GLU A 22 -5.50 0.96 3.97
C GLU A 22 -6.57 -0.05 3.54
N ARG A 23 -6.75 -0.23 2.23
CA ARG A 23 -7.66 -1.27 1.71
C ARG A 23 -7.10 -2.68 1.88
N GLY A 24 -5.77 -2.81 1.84
CA GLY A 24 -5.02 -4.06 1.86
C GLY A 24 -4.42 -4.34 0.49
N LEU A 25 -3.11 -4.57 0.45
CA LEU A 25 -2.34 -4.76 -0.78
C LEU A 25 -2.98 -5.84 -1.68
N GLN A 26 -3.39 -5.43 -2.87
CA GLN A 26 -3.76 -6.33 -3.95
C GLN A 26 -2.53 -6.66 -4.76
N TRP A 27 -2.36 -7.93 -5.10
CA TRP A 27 -1.19 -8.36 -5.85
C TRP A 27 -1.50 -9.53 -6.78
N TRP A 28 -0.65 -9.66 -7.78
CA TRP A 28 -0.68 -10.70 -8.80
C TRP A 28 0.70 -11.33 -8.88
N GLN A 29 0.72 -12.62 -9.19
CA GLN A 29 1.93 -13.39 -9.40
C GLN A 29 1.82 -14.05 -10.77
N ASN A 30 2.72 -13.68 -11.69
CA ASN A 30 2.72 -14.13 -13.08
C ASN A 30 1.35 -13.90 -13.74
N GLY A 31 0.76 -12.73 -13.51
CA GLY A 31 -0.57 -12.34 -14.03
C GLY A 31 -1.77 -12.94 -13.28
N ALA A 32 -1.57 -13.91 -12.39
CA ALA A 32 -2.65 -14.51 -11.60
C ALA A 32 -2.88 -13.74 -10.29
N LYS A 33 -4.13 -13.31 -10.04
CA LYS A 33 -4.49 -12.60 -8.81
C LYS A 33 -4.32 -13.49 -7.59
N ARG A 34 -3.75 -12.93 -6.52
CA ARG A 34 -3.58 -13.58 -5.22
C ARG A 34 -4.52 -12.97 -4.16
N PRO A 35 -4.74 -13.64 -3.02
CA PRO A 35 -5.47 -13.05 -1.91
C PRO A 35 -4.81 -11.75 -1.44
N SER A 36 -5.60 -10.71 -1.22
CA SER A 36 -5.09 -9.43 -0.72
C SER A 36 -4.52 -9.57 0.69
N ASN A 37 -3.61 -8.67 1.08
CA ASN A 37 -3.29 -8.48 2.48
C ASN A 37 -4.48 -7.85 3.24
N SER A 38 -4.46 -7.94 4.57
CA SER A 38 -5.51 -7.39 5.44
C SER A 38 -5.59 -5.86 5.33
N SER A 39 -6.80 -5.32 5.47
CA SER A 39 -6.99 -3.87 5.61
C SER A 39 -6.55 -3.38 6.99
N HIS A 40 -6.06 -2.15 7.06
CA HIS A 40 -5.64 -1.49 8.30
C HIS A 40 -6.26 -0.10 8.42
N VAL A 41 -6.46 0.36 9.66
CA VAL A 41 -6.85 1.75 9.97
C VAL A 41 -5.90 2.27 11.03
N GLU A 42 -4.96 3.11 10.63
CA GLU A 42 -3.82 3.47 11.47
C GLU A 42 -3.52 4.96 11.42
N SER A 43 -2.59 5.42 12.25
CA SER A 43 -2.13 6.81 12.23
C SER A 43 -1.33 7.11 10.96
N ALA A 44 -1.21 8.40 10.62
CA ALA A 44 -0.38 8.84 9.49
C ALA A 44 1.11 8.51 9.65
N ASP A 45 1.58 8.23 10.88
CA ASP A 45 2.98 7.88 11.18
C ASP A 45 3.27 6.37 11.09
N TYR A 46 2.25 5.54 10.94
CA TYR A 46 2.39 4.10 10.83
C TYR A 46 3.16 3.68 9.56
N ILE A 47 3.87 2.56 9.66
CA ILE A 47 4.47 1.89 8.50
C ILE A 47 3.52 0.76 8.12
N PHE A 48 2.69 0.99 7.11
CA PHE A 48 1.84 -0.07 6.56
C PHE A 48 2.71 -1.15 5.96
N HIS A 49 2.43 -2.41 6.26
CA HIS A 49 3.33 -3.50 5.89
C HIS A 49 2.60 -4.83 5.74
N GLY A 50 3.23 -5.73 5.01
CA GLY A 50 2.72 -7.08 4.84
C GLY A 50 3.70 -7.97 4.10
N SER A 51 3.18 -9.07 3.59
CA SER A 51 3.98 -10.04 2.85
C SER A 51 3.21 -10.62 1.67
N MET A 52 3.91 -10.79 0.56
CA MET A 52 3.51 -11.61 -0.58
C MET A 52 4.14 -13.00 -0.42
N ASN A 53 3.31 -14.04 -0.27
CA ASN A 53 3.74 -15.41 -0.01
C ASN A 53 2.68 -16.42 -0.50
N PRO A 54 3.06 -17.55 -1.12
CA PRO A 54 4.41 -17.94 -1.56
C PRO A 54 4.88 -17.16 -2.78
N VAL A 55 6.20 -16.95 -2.87
CA VAL A 55 6.88 -16.26 -3.97
C VAL A 55 8.24 -16.92 -4.20
N PHE A 56 8.60 -17.13 -5.47
CA PHE A 56 9.78 -17.86 -5.95
C PHE A 56 10.64 -17.00 -6.89
N VAL A 57 11.87 -17.45 -7.14
CA VAL A 57 12.76 -16.85 -8.15
C VAL A 57 12.08 -16.90 -9.52
N ASN A 58 12.28 -15.85 -10.33
CA ASN A 58 11.67 -15.61 -11.64
C ASN A 58 10.18 -15.25 -11.64
N ASP A 59 9.52 -15.21 -10.49
CA ASP A 59 8.17 -14.64 -10.43
C ASP A 59 8.19 -13.15 -10.79
N VAL A 60 7.17 -12.75 -11.54
CA VAL A 60 6.79 -11.35 -11.73
C VAL A 60 5.63 -11.05 -10.79
N LEU A 61 5.81 -10.09 -9.90
CA LEU A 61 4.76 -9.62 -9.01
C LEU A 61 4.30 -8.24 -9.44
N ASP A 62 3.02 -8.09 -9.67
CA ASP A 62 2.37 -6.79 -9.79
C ASP A 62 1.60 -6.52 -8.51
N TYR A 63 1.58 -5.28 -8.05
CA TYR A 63 0.91 -4.94 -6.79
C TYR A 63 0.34 -3.54 -6.82
N GLN A 64 -0.73 -3.33 -6.05
CA GLN A 64 -1.29 -2.02 -5.77
C GLN A 64 -1.99 -1.98 -4.41
N ASP A 65 -2.02 -0.80 -3.80
CA ASP A 65 -2.88 -0.53 -2.66
C ASP A 65 -3.53 0.85 -2.76
N LEU A 66 -4.58 1.07 -1.97
CA LEU A 66 -5.32 2.30 -1.84
C LEU A 66 -5.38 2.71 -0.37
N PHE A 67 -4.88 3.91 -0.08
CA PHE A 67 -5.03 4.60 1.18
C PHE A 67 -6.08 5.69 1.05
N THR A 68 -6.98 5.77 2.01
CA THR A 68 -8.01 6.82 2.09
C THR A 68 -7.87 7.55 3.40
N TYR A 69 -7.86 8.88 3.37
CA TYR A 69 -7.74 9.73 4.56
C TYR A 69 -8.42 11.08 4.36
N ARG A 70 -8.72 11.78 5.45
CA ARG A 70 -9.17 13.18 5.37
C ARG A 70 -7.96 14.10 5.29
N HIS A 71 -8.08 15.22 4.58
CA HIS A 71 -7.03 16.23 4.50
C HIS A 71 -7.54 17.64 4.84
N ASN A 72 -6.61 18.53 5.18
CA ASN A 72 -6.84 19.94 5.48
C ASN A 72 -6.47 20.91 4.34
N LEU A 73 -6.07 20.41 3.16
CA LEU A 73 -5.80 21.26 2.00
C LEU A 73 -7.07 22.02 1.55
N GLY A 74 -7.00 23.35 1.44
CA GLY A 74 -8.14 24.19 1.04
C GLY A 74 -9.31 24.07 2.02
N GLY A 75 -10.52 23.81 1.51
CA GLY A 75 -11.71 23.53 2.33
C GLY A 75 -11.70 22.14 3.01
N GLY A 76 -10.59 21.40 2.90
CA GLY A 76 -10.47 20.02 3.34
C GLY A 76 -11.24 19.04 2.44
N GLY A 77 -11.08 17.74 2.69
CA GLY A 77 -11.66 16.71 1.83
C GLY A 77 -11.21 15.30 2.15
N THR A 78 -11.64 14.34 1.31
CA THR A 78 -11.17 12.95 1.35
C THR A 78 -10.15 12.79 0.23
N ALA A 79 -8.93 12.41 0.59
CA ALA A 79 -7.89 12.03 -0.35
C ALA A 79 -7.91 10.51 -0.55
N LYS A 80 -7.51 10.11 -1.77
CA LYS A 80 -7.22 8.72 -2.14
C LYS A 80 -5.80 8.68 -2.70
N LEU A 81 -4.95 7.89 -2.09
CA LEU A 81 -3.57 7.69 -2.49
C LEU A 81 -3.39 6.24 -2.93
N VAL A 82 -2.99 6.05 -4.18
CA VAL A 82 -2.67 4.74 -4.73
C VAL A 82 -1.17 4.64 -4.87
N PHE A 83 -0.59 3.54 -4.39
CA PHE A 83 0.74 3.12 -4.84
C PHE A 83 0.59 1.80 -5.58
N ALA A 84 1.39 1.63 -6.62
CA ALA A 84 1.42 0.42 -7.43
C ALA A 84 2.81 0.23 -8.02
N GLY A 85 3.13 -0.99 -8.43
CA GLY A 85 4.39 -1.32 -9.06
C GLY A 85 4.42 -2.74 -9.59
N SER A 86 5.54 -3.06 -10.23
CA SER A 86 5.88 -4.40 -10.68
C SER A 86 7.31 -4.71 -10.28
N LEU A 87 7.57 -5.93 -9.84
CA LEU A 87 8.91 -6.42 -9.54
C LEU A 87 9.11 -7.80 -10.13
N ARG A 88 10.29 -8.05 -10.70
CA ARG A 88 10.72 -9.39 -11.10
C ARG A 88 11.79 -9.87 -10.14
N LEU A 89 11.57 -11.02 -9.52
CA LEU A 89 12.57 -11.62 -8.67
C LEU A 89 13.64 -12.31 -9.51
N THR A 90 14.88 -11.93 -9.28
CA THR A 90 16.07 -12.47 -9.94
C THR A 90 17.04 -13.00 -8.88
N TYR A 91 18.04 -13.78 -9.31
CA TYR A 91 19.09 -14.35 -8.45
C TYR A 91 20.38 -13.55 -8.56
#